data_AF-A0A1I1XSY6-F1
#
_entry.id   AF-A0A1I1XSY6-F1
#
_cell.length_a   1.000
_cell.length_b   1.000
_cell.length_c   1.000
_cell.angle_alpha   90.00
_cell.angle_beta   90.00
_cell.angle_gamma   90.00
#
_symmetry.space_group_name_H-M   'P 1'
#
loop_
_entity.id
_entity.type
_entity.pdbx_description
1 polymer ?
#
loop_
_entity_poly.entity_id
_entity_poly.type
_entity_poly.pdbx_seq_one_letter_code
_entity_poly.pdbx_strand_id
1 'polypeptide(L)' 'MVSILWTETNRPSERHIVVHVHQDGMPRMDKGYFFVSDEKDWGGSGPFDMRLDETIKRAEQRARELGIETVIVIPRP' A
#
# COMPACT_ATOMS: atom_id res chain seq x y z
N MET A 1 13.14 -0.18 11.57
CA MET A 1 13.26 0.55 10.28
C MET A 1 12.21 -0.03 9.37
N VAL A 2 11.44 0.77 8.63
CA VAL A 2 10.39 0.21 7.75
C VAL A 2 11.01 -0.09 6.38
N SER A 3 10.88 -1.34 5.93
CA SER A 3 11.30 -1.80 4.62
C SER A 3 10.15 -1.73 3.63
N ILE A 4 10.39 -1.10 2.48
CA ILE A 4 9.43 -1.02 1.38
C ILE A 4 9.85 -2.03 0.31
N LEU A 5 8.96 -2.97 0.01
CA LEU A 5 9.19 -4.04 -0.96
C LEU A 5 8.20 -3.91 -2.12
N TRP A 6 8.71 -3.90 -3.35
CA TRP A 6 7.87 -3.96 -4.55
C TRP A 6 7.73 -5.41 -4.98
N THR A 7 6.50 -5.93 -5.06
CA THR A 7 6.26 -7.33 -5.46
C THR A 7 4.93 -7.50 -6.15
N GLU A 8 4.89 -8.40 -7.13
CA GLU A 8 3.68 -8.74 -7.87
C GLU A 8 2.88 -9.87 -7.21
N THR A 9 3.48 -10.65 -6.29
CA THR A 9 2.82 -11.88 -5.82
C THR A 9 3.28 -12.40 -4.46
N ASN A 10 4.44 -11.99 -3.93
CA ASN A 10 4.96 -12.60 -2.72
C ASN A 10 4.59 -11.79 -1.47
N ARG A 11 3.52 -12.21 -0.78
CA ARG A 11 3.13 -11.64 0.51
C ARG A 11 3.87 -12.38 1.64
N PRO A 12 4.69 -11.70 2.47
CA PRO A 12 5.26 -12.21 3.70
C PRO A 12 4.18 -12.85 4.57
N SER A 13 4.58 -13.90 5.28
CA SER A 13 3.76 -14.51 6.32
C SER A 13 3.58 -13.61 7.55
N GLU A 14 4.52 -12.69 7.77
CA GLU A 14 4.47 -11.73 8.87
C GLU A 14 3.49 -10.59 8.57
N ARG A 15 2.97 -9.96 9.63
CA ARG A 15 2.07 -8.82 9.51
C ARG A 15 2.77 -7.68 8.76
N HIS A 16 2.15 -7.19 7.70
CA HIS A 16 2.70 -6.15 6.84
C HIS A 16 1.60 -5.18 6.38
N ILE A 17 1.98 -4.03 5.85
CA ILE A 17 1.05 -3.14 5.16
C ILE A 17 1.12 -3.43 3.67
N VAL A 18 -0.04 -3.55 3.03
CA VAL A 18 -0.18 -3.72 1.59
C VAL A 18 -0.60 -2.38 0.99
N VAL A 19 0.14 -1.92 -0.01
CA VAL A 19 -0.14 -0.76 -0.87
C VAL A 19 -0.49 -1.29 -2.24
N HIS A 20 -1.70 -1.02 -2.72
CA HIS A 20 -2.08 -1.29 -4.10
C HIS A 20 -1.94 -0.03 -4.93
N VAL A 21 -1.30 -0.16 -6.08
CA VAL A 21 -1.13 0.94 -7.04
C VAL A 21 -2.05 0.70 -8.24
N HIS A 22 -2.73 1.74 -8.70
CA HIS A 22 -3.54 1.73 -9.92
C HIS A 22 -3.39 3.07 -10.64
N GLN A 23 -3.58 3.05 -11.96
CA GLN A 23 -3.61 4.27 -12.76
C GLN A 23 -5.05 4.75 -12.94
N ASP A 24 -5.30 6.02 -12.63
CA ASP A 24 -6.64 6.61 -12.76
C ASP A 24 -6.55 8.08 -13.20
N GLY A 25 -7.63 8.58 -13.83
CA GLY A 25 -7.78 9.96 -14.31
C GLY A 25 -7.30 10.26 -15.74
N MET A 26 -7.51 11.52 -16.16
CA MET A 26 -6.96 12.13 -17.38
C MET A 26 -6.29 13.48 -17.04
N PRO A 27 -4.95 13.61 -17.19
CA PRO A 27 -3.99 12.58 -17.61
C PRO A 27 -3.87 11.45 -16.57
N ARG A 28 -3.37 10.28 -16.99
CA ARG A 28 -3.15 9.14 -16.09
C ARG A 28 -2.21 9.55 -14.96
N MET A 29 -2.62 9.34 -13.72
CA MET A 29 -1.80 9.51 -12.53
C MET A 29 -1.73 8.19 -11.76
N ASP A 30 -0.55 7.88 -11.24
CA ASP A 30 -0.38 6.75 -10.33
C ASP A 30 -1.01 7.10 -8.98
N LYS A 31 -2.06 6.35 -8.64
CA LYS A 31 -2.74 6.40 -7.36
C LYS A 31 -2.56 5.09 -6.63
N GLY A 32 -2.90 5.09 -5.35
CA GLY A 32 -2.98 3.86 -4.62
C GLY A 32 -3.69 4.02 -3.29
N TYR A 33 -4.02 2.88 -2.70
CA TYR A 33 -4.55 2.79 -1.34
C TYR A 33 -3.78 1.72 -0.57
N PHE A 34 -3.85 1.74 0.76
CA PHE A 34 -3.20 0.75 1.59
C PHE A 34 -4.12 0.18 2.68
N PHE A 35 -3.78 -1.00 3.17
CA PHE A 35 -4.43 -1.67 4.30
C PHE A 35 -3.43 -2.57 5.03
N VAL A 36 -3.71 -2.92 6.28
CA VAL A 36 -2.88 -3.89 7.02
C VAL A 36 -3.25 -5.30 6.59
N SER A 37 -2.29 -6.20 6.43
CA SER A 37 -2.51 -7.55 5.87
C SER A 37 -3.54 -8.41 6.64
N ASP A 38 -3.78 -8.11 7.91
CA ASP A 38 -4.78 -8.74 8.77
C ASP A 38 -6.15 -8.02 8.78
N GLU A 39 -6.24 -6.89 8.08
CA GLU A 39 -7.48 -6.14 7.86
C GLU A 39 -8.12 -6.50 6.50
N LYS A 40 -9.40 -6.15 6.36
CA LYS A 40 -10.14 -6.37 5.12
C LYS A 40 -9.58 -5.50 3.99
N ASP A 41 -9.29 -6.11 2.85
CA ASP A 41 -9.01 -5.37 1.62
C ASP A 41 -10.25 -4.61 1.16
N TRP A 42 -10.08 -3.32 0.90
CA TRP A 42 -11.13 -2.41 0.45
C TRP A 42 -11.40 -2.49 -1.06
N GLY A 43 -10.68 -3.34 -1.79
CA GLY A 43 -11.02 -3.74 -3.16
C GLY A 43 -10.81 -2.67 -4.24
N GLY A 44 -10.17 -1.54 -3.93
CA GLY A 44 -9.99 -0.42 -4.86
C GLY A 44 -10.69 0.87 -4.42
N SER A 45 -11.53 0.81 -3.38
CA SER A 45 -12.23 1.99 -2.82
C SER A 45 -11.86 2.21 -1.36
N GLY A 46 -10.59 1.97 -1.01
CA GLY A 46 -10.08 2.24 0.32
C GLY A 46 -10.23 3.72 0.70
N PRO A 47 -10.29 4.03 2.00
CA PRO A 47 -10.40 5.42 2.49
C PRO A 47 -9.18 6.29 2.14
N PHE A 48 -8.19 5.74 1.45
CA PHE A 48 -6.91 6.36 1.16
C PHE A 48 -6.53 6.28 -0.34
N ASP A 49 -7.49 6.33 -1.27
CA ASP A 49 -7.16 6.49 -2.69
C ASP A 49 -6.59 7.89 -2.95
N MET A 50 -5.27 7.97 -3.04
CA MET A 50 -4.50 9.21 -3.18
C MET A 50 -3.30 8.99 -4.11
N ARG A 51 -2.50 10.03 -4.33
CA ARG A 51 -1.28 9.90 -5.14
C ARG A 51 -0.34 8.89 -4.50
N LEU A 52 0.32 8.09 -5.34
CA LEU A 52 1.18 6.99 -4.92
C LEU A 52 2.25 7.40 -3.88
N ASP A 53 2.89 8.55 -4.08
CA ASP A 53 3.90 9.09 -3.15
C ASP A 53 3.31 9.36 -1.76
N GLU A 54 2.10 9.91 -1.72
CA GLU A 54 1.36 10.12 -0.48
C GLU A 54 0.92 8.81 0.16
N THR A 55 0.42 7.85 -0.65
CA THR A 55 0.00 6.53 -0.17
C THR A 55 1.15 5.79 0.50
N ILE A 56 2.33 5.75 -0.13
CA ILE A 56 3.53 5.09 0.44
C ILE A 56 3.96 5.78 1.73
N LYS A 57 3.99 7.12 1.76
CA LYS A 57 4.39 7.87 2.97
C LYS A 57 3.44 7.61 4.14
N ARG A 58 2.13 7.57 3.89
CA ARG A 58 1.14 7.26 4.93
C ARG A 58 1.19 5.79 5.35
N ALA A 59 1.44 4.88 4.43
CA ALA A 59 1.68 3.47 4.73
C ALA A 59 2.91 3.29 5.64
N GLU A 60 4.03 3.96 5.34
CA GLU A 60 5.20 3.95 6.21
C GLU A 60 4.90 4.49 7.61
N GLN A 61 4.19 5.63 7.69
CA GLN A 61 3.82 6.21 8.98
C GLN A 61 2.95 5.23 9.77
N ARG A 62 1.95 4.63 9.13
CA ARG A 62 1.07 3.66 9.76
C ARG A 62 1.82 2.41 10.20
N ALA A 63 2.81 1.96 9.42
CA ALA A 63 3.65 0.83 9.79
C ALA A 63 4.41 1.14 11.09
N ARG A 64 4.99 2.34 11.21
CA ARG A 64 5.67 2.79 12.43
C ARG A 64 4.73 2.87 13.63
N GLU A 65 3.53 3.42 13.45
CA GLU A 65 2.51 3.51 14.51
C GLU A 65 2.08 2.13 15.04
N LEU A 66 2.05 1.12 14.16
CA LEU A 66 1.63 -0.24 14.49
C LEU A 66 2.79 -1.17 14.87
N GLY A 67 4.04 -0.69 14.85
CA GLY A 67 5.22 -1.53 15.07
C GLY A 67 5.45 -2.58 13.97
N ILE A 68 4.95 -2.31 12.76
CA ILE A 68 5.11 -3.15 11.57
C ILE A 68 6.38 -2.72 10.83
N GLU A 69 7.19 -3.70 10.44
CA GLU A 69 8.48 -3.44 9.79
C GLU A 69 8.40 -3.45 8.26
N THR A 70 7.32 -4.00 7.69
CA THR A 70 7.25 -4.24 6.24
C THR A 70 6.05 -3.53 5.59
N VAL A 71 6.32 -2.80 4.51
CA VAL A 71 5.34 -2.24 3.58
C VAL A 71 5.57 -2.88 2.22
N ILE A 72 4.49 -3.31 1.57
CA ILE A 72 4.53 -4.00 0.29
C ILE A 72 3.76 -3.21 -0.73
N VAL A 73 4.39 -2.93 -1.85
CA VAL A 73 3.76 -2.24 -2.97
C VAL A 73 3.47 -3.23 -4.08
N ILE A 74 2.19 -3.37 -4.39
CA ILE A 74 1.65 -4.25 -5.42
C ILE A 74 1.10 -3.38 -6.56
N PRO A 75 1.80 -3.28 -7.70
CA PRO A 75 1.23 -2.66 -8.88
C PRO A 75 0.07 -3.51 -9.41
N ARG A 76 -1.12 -2.93 -9.59
CA ARG A 76 -2.15 -3.54 -10.41
C ARG A 76 -1.87 -3.24 -11.88
N PRO A 77 -2.06 -4.23 -12.78
CA PRO A 77 -2.00 -4.02 -14.23
C PRO A 77 -3.12 -3.10 -14.74
#